data_AF-A0A357A2P2-F1
#
_entry.id   AF-A0A357A2P2-F1
#
_cell.length_a   1.000
_cell.length_b   1.000
_cell.length_c   1.000
_cell.angle_alpha   90.00
_cell.angle_beta   90.00
_cell.angle_gamma   90.00
#
_symmetry.space_group_name_H-M   'P 1'
#
loop_
_entity.id
_entity.type
_entity.pdbx_description
1 polymer ?
#
loop_
_entity_poly.entity_id
_entity_poly.type
_entity_poly.pdbx_seq_one_letter_code
_entity_poly.pdbx_strand_id
1 'polypeptide(L)'
;MTIYLILHHLPLNRVVTVSPEAASTTGSDIYMAVGEHYTVRQLVYALMLASANDAAVALAENMSGTRAQFVAAMNRQARKFDMDGTHYADPDGLSPNSVGTAWDLSIIAEQDLRIPLFRRIVDTKVTSLPHNSVVRNLNSLLFLDPSVIGVKTGWTTQAGFNLVFAATRNVDGKPVTLLGVILHGQHGFPPENQDAEKILNWGFHQVALKMNRLSQMH
;
A
#
# COMPACT_ATOMS: atom_id res chain seq x y z
N MET A 1 1.59 5.98 -3.01
CA MET A 1 1.47 7.18 -3.86
C MET A 1 0.12 7.28 -4.58
N THR A 2 -0.30 6.28 -5.39
CA THR A 2 -1.62 6.31 -6.04
C THR A 2 -2.74 6.58 -5.04
N ILE A 3 -2.79 5.80 -3.95
CA ILE A 3 -3.79 6.00 -2.90
C ILE A 3 -3.69 7.37 -2.23
N TYR A 4 -2.49 7.82 -1.86
CA TYR A 4 -2.27 9.16 -1.32
C TYR A 4 -2.94 10.24 -2.18
N LEU A 5 -2.64 10.26 -3.48
CA LEU A 5 -3.23 11.23 -4.40
C LEU A 5 -4.76 11.09 -4.48
N ILE A 6 -5.27 9.87 -4.63
CA ILE A 6 -6.70 9.62 -4.78
C ILE A 6 -7.48 10.06 -3.54
N LEU A 7 -7.00 9.71 -2.34
CA LEU A 7 -7.68 10.08 -1.08
C LEU A 7 -7.65 11.58 -0.81
N HIS A 8 -6.67 12.31 -1.37
CA HIS A 8 -6.57 13.76 -1.22
C HIS A 8 -7.35 14.55 -2.30
N HIS A 9 -7.66 13.94 -3.45
CA HIS A 9 -8.18 14.68 -4.60
C HIS A 9 -9.52 14.18 -5.17
N LEU A 10 -9.93 12.93 -4.90
CA LEU A 10 -11.18 12.41 -5.41
C LEU A 10 -12.21 12.13 -4.29
N PRO A 11 -13.47 12.59 -4.45
CA PRO A 11 -14.56 12.22 -3.55
C PRO A 11 -14.79 10.71 -3.59
N LEU A 12 -14.87 10.09 -2.41
CA LEU A 12 -14.96 8.62 -2.30
C LEU A 12 -16.24 8.02 -2.89
N ASN A 13 -17.31 8.80 -2.97
CA ASN A 13 -18.60 8.41 -3.55
C ASN A 13 -18.71 8.73 -5.05
N ARG A 14 -17.69 9.38 -5.64
CA ARG A 14 -17.65 9.61 -7.08
C ARG A 14 -17.66 8.25 -7.79
N VAL A 15 -18.57 8.12 -8.75
CA VAL A 15 -18.61 6.96 -9.64
C VAL A 15 -17.57 7.13 -10.74
N VAL A 16 -16.82 6.06 -10.96
CA VAL A 16 -15.83 5.88 -12.00
C VAL A 16 -16.39 4.87 -12.99
N THR A 17 -16.39 5.24 -14.27
CA THR A 17 -16.69 4.31 -15.36
C THR A 17 -15.39 3.68 -15.84
N VAL A 18 -15.38 2.35 -15.94
CA VAL A 18 -14.21 1.59 -16.38
C VAL A 18 -13.98 1.81 -17.88
N SER A 19 -12.78 2.27 -18.23
CA SER A 19 -12.35 2.50 -19.61
C SER A 19 -11.85 1.20 -20.27
N PRO A 20 -11.74 1.16 -21.62
CA PRO A 20 -11.03 0.08 -22.30
C PRO A 20 -9.58 -0.10 -21.83
N GLU A 21 -8.88 1.00 -21.53
CA GLU A 21 -7.49 0.94 -21.06
C GLU A 21 -7.42 0.26 -19.69
N ALA A 22 -8.25 0.69 -18.73
CA ALA A 22 -8.33 0.09 -17.40
C ALA A 22 -8.66 -1.41 -17.46
N ALA A 23 -9.70 -1.79 -18.22
CA ALA A 23 -10.12 -3.19 -18.37
C ALA A 23 -9.08 -4.09 -19.08
N SER A 24 -8.18 -3.50 -19.87
CA SER A 24 -7.12 -4.24 -20.59
C SER A 24 -5.78 -4.29 -19.83
N THR A 25 -5.72 -3.72 -18.63
CA THR A 25 -4.48 -3.66 -17.84
C THR A 25 -4.07 -5.05 -17.38
N THR A 26 -2.79 -5.41 -17.57
CA THR A 26 -2.28 -6.73 -17.22
C THR A 26 -1.81 -6.81 -15.77
N GLY A 27 -1.60 -8.03 -15.27
CA GLY A 27 -1.14 -8.29 -13.90
C GLY A 27 -2.29 -8.70 -12.98
N SER A 28 -2.24 -8.30 -11.71
CA SER A 28 -3.33 -8.53 -10.78
C SER A 28 -4.48 -7.57 -11.07
N ASP A 29 -5.72 -8.05 -11.06
CA ASP A 29 -6.91 -7.26 -11.36
C ASP A 29 -8.12 -7.78 -10.53
N ILE A 30 -9.29 -7.15 -10.72
CA ILE A 30 -10.57 -7.67 -10.23
C ILE A 30 -11.53 -8.00 -11.38
N TYR A 31 -10.99 -8.17 -12.59
CA TYR A 31 -11.70 -8.47 -13.83
C TYR A 31 -12.80 -7.46 -14.20
N MET A 32 -12.55 -6.16 -14.00
CA MET A 32 -13.54 -5.14 -14.39
C MET A 32 -13.78 -5.14 -15.90
N ALA A 33 -15.05 -5.05 -16.30
CA ALA A 33 -15.45 -4.92 -17.70
C ALA A 33 -15.64 -3.45 -18.12
N VAL A 34 -15.43 -3.16 -19.39
CA VAL A 34 -15.63 -1.82 -19.97
C VAL A 34 -17.06 -1.34 -19.73
N GLY A 35 -17.20 -0.12 -19.23
CA GLY A 35 -18.49 0.49 -18.94
C GLY A 35 -19.06 0.15 -17.57
N GLU A 36 -18.45 -0.75 -16.79
CA GLU A 36 -18.83 -0.97 -15.40
C GLU A 36 -18.59 0.27 -14.54
N HIS A 37 -19.32 0.34 -13.42
CA HIS A 37 -19.35 1.49 -12.54
C HIS A 37 -18.93 1.10 -11.13
N TYR A 38 -17.88 1.75 -10.64
CA TYR A 38 -17.38 1.60 -9.29
C TYR A 38 -17.25 2.95 -8.61
N THR A 39 -17.50 3.02 -7.32
CA THR A 39 -17.12 4.20 -6.54
C THR A 39 -15.60 4.25 -6.35
N VAL A 40 -15.03 5.45 -6.22
CA VAL A 40 -13.61 5.63 -5.86
C VAL A 40 -13.24 4.81 -4.62
N ARG A 41 -14.13 4.75 -3.61
CA ARG A 41 -13.94 3.89 -2.43
C ARG A 41 -13.72 2.43 -2.82
N GLN A 42 -14.59 1.86 -3.66
CA GLN A 42 -14.51 0.45 -4.07
C GLN A 42 -13.20 0.17 -4.81
N LEU A 43 -12.78 1.06 -5.71
CA LEU A 43 -11.51 0.92 -6.44
C LEU A 43 -10.30 1.02 -5.52
N VAL A 44 -10.34 1.89 -4.50
CA VAL A 44 -9.29 1.98 -3.49
C VAL A 44 -9.17 0.67 -2.68
N TYR A 45 -10.30 0.04 -2.32
CA TYR A 45 -10.30 -1.28 -1.68
C TYR A 45 -9.76 -2.36 -2.62
N ALA A 46 -10.17 -2.37 -3.89
CA ALA A 46 -9.67 -3.32 -4.90
C ALA A 46 -8.14 -3.23 -5.03
N LEU A 47 -7.62 -2.01 -5.20
CA LEU A 47 -6.20 -1.75 -5.33
C LEU A 47 -5.42 -2.17 -4.08
N MET A 48 -5.90 -1.83 -2.88
CA MET A 48 -5.14 -2.13 -1.67
C MET A 48 -5.20 -3.59 -1.23
N LEU A 49 -6.33 -4.27 -1.42
CA LEU A 49 -6.46 -5.65 -0.97
C LEU A 49 -5.98 -6.65 -2.03
N ALA A 50 -6.42 -6.50 -3.28
CA ALA A 50 -6.10 -7.42 -4.39
C ALA A 50 -4.92 -6.97 -5.25
N SER A 51 -4.34 -5.79 -5.01
CA SER A 51 -3.33 -5.22 -5.90
C SER A 51 -3.87 -4.98 -7.32
N ALA A 52 -5.15 -4.65 -7.44
CA ALA A 52 -5.87 -4.57 -8.70
C ALA A 52 -5.37 -3.41 -9.59
N ASN A 53 -4.62 -3.75 -10.64
CA ASN A 53 -3.99 -2.81 -11.57
C ASN A 53 -5.02 -2.08 -12.44
N ASP A 54 -6.07 -2.79 -12.87
CA ASP A 54 -7.25 -2.23 -13.53
C ASP A 54 -7.86 -1.09 -12.69
N ALA A 55 -7.97 -1.27 -11.37
CA ALA A 55 -8.45 -0.24 -10.45
C ALA A 55 -7.48 0.94 -10.34
N ALA A 56 -6.16 0.70 -10.35
CA ALA A 56 -5.15 1.76 -10.34
C ALA A 56 -5.23 2.63 -11.58
N VAL A 57 -5.37 2.03 -12.77
CA VAL A 57 -5.51 2.76 -14.04
C VAL A 57 -6.83 3.53 -14.09
N ALA A 58 -7.94 2.90 -13.72
CA ALA A 58 -9.25 3.58 -13.67
C ALA A 58 -9.24 4.82 -12.74
N LEU A 59 -8.61 4.69 -11.57
CA LEU A 59 -8.42 5.80 -10.63
C LEU A 59 -7.52 6.91 -11.20
N ALA A 60 -6.42 6.53 -11.86
CA ALA A 60 -5.47 7.45 -12.45
C ALA A 60 -6.10 8.33 -13.54
N GLU A 61 -6.81 7.70 -14.49
CA GLU A 61 -7.54 8.38 -15.56
C GLU A 61 -8.61 9.33 -14.99
N ASN A 62 -9.36 8.89 -13.96
CA ASN A 62 -10.43 9.69 -13.39
C ASN A 62 -9.93 10.88 -12.55
N MET A 63 -8.73 10.81 -11.99
CA MET A 63 -8.13 11.93 -11.28
C MET A 63 -7.48 12.93 -12.23
N SER A 64 -6.70 12.46 -13.21
CA SER A 64 -5.78 13.32 -13.98
C SER A 64 -6.11 13.41 -15.46
N GLY A 65 -7.17 12.75 -15.94
CA GLY A 65 -7.56 12.68 -17.35
C GLY A 65 -6.84 11.57 -18.12
N THR A 66 -5.53 11.42 -17.91
CA THR A 66 -4.71 10.37 -18.53
C THR A 66 -3.73 9.75 -17.53
N ARG A 67 -3.30 8.51 -17.80
CA ARG A 67 -2.24 7.84 -17.02
C ARG A 67 -0.95 8.66 -16.98
N ALA A 68 -0.54 9.24 -18.11
CA ALA A 68 0.68 10.04 -18.19
C ALA A 68 0.62 11.28 -17.26
N GLN A 69 -0.53 11.98 -17.24
CA GLN A 69 -0.73 13.13 -16.34
C GLN A 69 -0.76 12.71 -14.87
N PHE A 70 -1.33 11.53 -14.57
CA PHE A 70 -1.32 10.97 -13.22
C PHE A 70 0.10 10.62 -12.77
N VAL A 71 0.89 9.93 -13.59
CA VAL A 71 2.31 9.62 -13.31
C VAL A 71 3.11 10.91 -13.10
N ALA A 72 2.85 11.96 -13.87
CA ALA A 72 3.46 13.27 -13.64
C ALA A 72 3.07 13.85 -12.27
N ALA A 73 1.82 13.66 -11.82
CA ALA A 73 1.37 14.06 -10.48
C ALA A 73 2.06 13.24 -9.37
N MET A 74 2.20 11.92 -9.55
CA MET A 74 2.92 11.04 -8.62
C MET A 74 4.36 11.51 -8.41
N ASN A 75 5.08 11.76 -9.50
CA ASN A 75 6.47 12.24 -9.43
C ASN A 75 6.58 13.66 -8.85
N ARG A 76 5.63 14.55 -9.14
CA ARG A 76 5.57 15.87 -8.49
C ARG A 76 5.37 15.73 -6.98
N GLN A 77 4.54 14.79 -6.54
CA GLN A 77 4.28 14.57 -5.13
C GLN A 77 5.47 13.90 -4.43
N ALA A 78 6.15 12.95 -5.08
CA ALA A 78 7.39 12.36 -4.58
C ALA A 78 8.44 13.42 -4.24
N ARG A 79 8.67 14.37 -5.16
CA ARG A 79 9.58 15.50 -4.94
C ARG A 79 9.15 16.43 -3.79
N LYS A 80 7.86 16.60 -3.54
CA LYS A 80 7.37 17.39 -2.40
C LYS A 80 7.61 16.69 -1.05
N PHE A 81 7.86 15.40 -1.08
CA PHE A 81 8.15 14.57 0.09
C PHE A 81 9.64 14.22 0.19
N ASP A 82 10.49 14.86 -0.61
CA ASP A 82 11.93 14.61 -0.66
C ASP A 82 12.26 13.12 -0.91
N MET A 83 11.40 12.44 -1.70
CA MET A 83 11.58 11.04 -2.10
C MET A 83 12.48 10.95 -3.34
N ASP A 84 13.72 11.43 -3.21
CA ASP A 84 14.65 11.62 -4.33
C ASP A 84 15.14 10.30 -4.96
N GLY A 85 15.03 9.18 -4.25
CA GLY A 85 15.34 7.84 -4.75
C GLY A 85 14.16 7.16 -5.47
N THR A 86 13.03 7.86 -5.65
CA THR A 86 11.81 7.31 -6.21
C THR A 86 11.44 7.95 -7.55
N HIS A 87 11.12 7.11 -8.52
CA HIS A 87 10.53 7.51 -9.78
C HIS A 87 9.38 6.57 -10.14
N TYR A 88 8.24 7.16 -10.49
CA TYR A 88 7.07 6.40 -10.96
C TYR A 88 7.00 6.46 -12.47
N ALA A 89 6.82 5.32 -13.12
CA ALA A 89 6.49 5.21 -14.54
C ALA A 89 5.02 4.82 -14.77
N ASP A 90 4.31 4.42 -13.71
CA ASP A 90 2.94 3.93 -13.75
C ASP A 90 2.23 4.04 -12.38
N PRO A 91 0.89 3.89 -12.35
CA PRO A 91 0.12 3.97 -11.10
C PRO A 91 0.09 2.66 -10.29
N ASP A 92 0.46 1.54 -10.91
CA ASP A 92 0.27 0.18 -10.38
C ASP A 92 1.58 -0.54 -10.00
N GLY A 93 2.74 -0.08 -10.50
CA GLY A 93 4.05 -0.64 -10.17
C GLY A 93 4.48 -1.84 -11.04
N LEU A 94 3.79 -2.11 -12.15
CA LEU A 94 4.16 -3.17 -13.09
C LEU A 94 5.37 -2.80 -13.97
N SER A 95 5.55 -1.52 -14.23
CA SER A 95 6.58 -0.98 -15.10
C SER A 95 7.95 -1.20 -14.46
N PRO A 96 8.92 -1.76 -15.21
CA PRO A 96 10.28 -1.94 -14.72
C PRO A 96 11.02 -0.60 -14.54
N ASN A 97 10.46 0.49 -15.05
CA ASN A 97 11.00 1.84 -14.91
C ASN A 97 10.52 2.52 -13.63
N SER A 98 9.55 1.95 -12.91
CA SER A 98 9.17 2.41 -11.57
C SER A 98 10.21 1.92 -10.57
N VAL A 99 10.88 2.85 -9.88
CA VAL A 99 11.92 2.57 -8.88
C VAL A 99 11.63 3.32 -7.58
N GLY A 100 12.10 2.78 -6.46
CA GLY A 100 11.98 3.42 -5.16
C GLY A 100 12.97 2.84 -4.17
N THR A 101 13.16 3.53 -3.05
CA THR A 101 14.01 3.09 -1.95
C THR A 101 13.17 2.71 -0.74
N ALA A 102 13.73 1.88 0.16
CA ALA A 102 13.04 1.52 1.40
C ALA A 102 12.72 2.76 2.26
N TRP A 103 13.62 3.75 2.25
CA TRP A 103 13.44 5.00 2.95
C TRP A 103 12.27 5.81 2.38
N ASP A 104 12.24 6.06 1.08
CA ASP A 104 11.17 6.83 0.44
C ASP A 104 9.80 6.16 0.58
N LEU A 105 9.76 4.83 0.49
CA LEU A 105 8.53 4.07 0.71
C LEU A 105 8.04 4.18 2.16
N SER A 106 8.94 4.31 3.13
CA SER A 106 8.56 4.58 4.52
C SER A 106 7.94 5.98 4.68
N ILE A 107 8.45 6.99 3.95
CA ILE A 107 7.90 8.35 3.98
C ILE A 107 6.46 8.34 3.48
N ILE A 108 6.20 7.81 2.28
CA ILE A 108 4.83 7.81 1.72
C ILE A 108 3.88 6.95 2.56
N ALA A 109 4.35 5.83 3.12
CA ALA A 109 3.54 4.99 4.00
C ALA A 109 3.19 5.72 5.31
N GLU A 110 4.11 6.50 5.88
CA GLU A 110 3.81 7.34 7.04
C GLU A 110 2.72 8.37 6.71
N GLN A 111 2.82 9.04 5.55
CA GLN A 111 1.80 10.00 5.11
C GLN A 111 0.44 9.35 4.92
N ASP A 112 0.39 8.20 4.26
CA ASP A 112 -0.85 7.45 4.04
C ASP A 112 -1.45 6.96 5.38
N LEU A 113 -0.64 6.46 6.32
CA LEU A 113 -1.09 5.99 7.63
C LEU A 113 -1.68 7.09 8.53
N ARG A 114 -1.36 8.37 8.28
CA ARG A 114 -2.01 9.50 8.97
C ARG A 114 -3.49 9.61 8.60
N ILE A 115 -3.90 9.12 7.43
CA ILE A 115 -5.29 9.15 6.95
C ILE A 115 -6.09 8.02 7.66
N PRO A 116 -7.09 8.32 8.51
CA PRO A 116 -7.83 7.29 9.24
C PRO A 116 -8.55 6.29 8.33
N LEU A 117 -8.99 6.74 7.15
CA LEU A 117 -9.59 5.86 6.16
C LEU A 117 -8.58 4.88 5.57
N PHE A 118 -7.37 5.34 5.25
CA PHE A 118 -6.32 4.47 4.71
C PHE A 118 -6.02 3.33 5.68
N ARG A 119 -5.83 3.64 6.97
CA ARG A 119 -5.64 2.63 8.04
C ARG A 119 -6.73 1.56 8.01
N ARG A 120 -8.01 1.96 7.93
CA ARG A 120 -9.13 1.01 7.85
C ARG A 120 -9.06 0.15 6.59
N ILE A 121 -8.68 0.71 5.45
CA ILE A 121 -8.58 -0.03 4.19
C ILE A 121 -7.48 -1.10 4.28
N VAL A 122 -6.27 -0.73 4.70
CA VAL A 122 -5.13 -1.66 4.71
C VAL A 122 -5.21 -2.73 5.80
N ASP A 123 -5.98 -2.47 6.86
CA ASP A 123 -6.33 -3.42 7.93
C ASP A 123 -7.54 -4.31 7.58
N THR A 124 -8.22 -4.05 6.46
CA THR A 124 -9.34 -4.90 6.04
C THR A 124 -8.82 -6.23 5.50
N LYS A 125 -9.19 -7.33 6.15
CA LYS A 125 -8.84 -8.70 5.75
C LYS A 125 -9.60 -9.18 4.51
N VAL A 126 -10.91 -8.94 4.49
CA VAL A 126 -11.82 -9.36 3.41
C VAL A 126 -12.90 -8.30 3.24
N THR A 127 -13.28 -8.03 2.00
CA THR A 127 -14.44 -7.20 1.68
C THR A 127 -15.18 -7.74 0.46
N SER A 128 -16.34 -7.19 0.15
CA SER A 128 -17.10 -7.49 -1.06
C SER A 128 -17.20 -6.23 -1.91
N LEU A 129 -16.91 -6.37 -3.20
CA LEU A 129 -17.08 -5.34 -4.21
C LEU A 129 -18.37 -5.61 -5.01
N PRO A 130 -18.82 -4.66 -5.86
CA PRO A 130 -19.88 -4.92 -6.83
C PRO A 130 -19.64 -6.21 -7.62
N HIS A 131 -20.72 -6.82 -8.10
CA HIS A 131 -20.69 -8.09 -8.85
C HIS A 131 -20.23 -9.29 -8.01
N ASN A 132 -20.43 -9.24 -6.69
CA ASN A 132 -20.15 -10.32 -5.73
C ASN A 132 -18.68 -10.79 -5.67
N SER A 133 -17.75 -9.95 -6.11
CA SER A 133 -16.32 -10.22 -5.99
C SER A 133 -15.90 -10.09 -4.52
N VAL A 134 -15.73 -11.23 -3.84
CA VAL A 134 -15.07 -11.28 -2.54
C VAL A 134 -13.60 -11.00 -2.76
N VAL A 135 -13.12 -9.90 -2.19
CA VAL A 135 -11.73 -9.47 -2.28
C VAL A 135 -11.06 -9.74 -0.94
N ARG A 136 -10.00 -10.56 -0.98
CA ARG A 136 -9.15 -10.87 0.17
C ARG A 136 -7.86 -10.07 0.09
N ASN A 137 -7.40 -9.57 1.23
CA ASN A 137 -6.13 -8.88 1.33
C ASN A 137 -4.97 -9.86 1.07
N LEU A 138 -4.12 -9.51 0.11
CA LEU A 138 -2.93 -10.29 -0.24
C LEU A 138 -1.82 -10.21 0.83
N ASN A 139 -1.89 -9.23 1.75
CA ASN A 139 -0.99 -9.15 2.88
C ASN A 139 -1.30 -10.26 3.89
N SER A 140 -0.65 -11.41 3.73
CA SER A 140 -0.85 -12.57 4.60
C SER A 140 -0.40 -12.33 6.05
N LEU A 141 0.55 -11.41 6.29
CA LEU A 141 0.99 -11.02 7.63
C LEU A 141 -0.16 -10.52 8.52
N LEU A 142 -1.16 -9.85 7.93
CA LEU A 142 -2.37 -9.37 8.61
C LEU A 142 -3.19 -10.52 9.25
N PHE A 143 -3.07 -11.73 8.71
CA PHE A 143 -3.75 -12.91 9.22
C PHE A 143 -2.93 -13.69 10.26
N LEU A 144 -1.62 -13.48 10.29
CA LEU A 144 -0.68 -14.19 11.16
C LEU A 144 -0.44 -13.45 12.47
N ASP A 145 -0.29 -12.13 12.42
CA ASP A 145 -0.01 -11.28 13.58
C ASP A 145 -1.17 -10.28 13.80
N PRO A 146 -1.94 -10.39 14.90
CA PRO A 146 -3.05 -9.48 15.18
C PRO A 146 -2.62 -8.04 15.52
N SER A 147 -1.32 -7.79 15.75
CA SER A 147 -0.78 -6.45 15.92
C SER A 147 -0.51 -5.73 14.61
N VAL A 148 -0.48 -6.45 13.48
CA VAL A 148 -0.22 -5.88 12.16
C VAL A 148 -1.45 -5.14 11.66
N ILE A 149 -1.21 -3.95 11.11
CA ILE A 149 -2.24 -2.98 10.69
C ILE A 149 -2.09 -2.59 9.21
N GLY A 150 -1.49 -3.46 8.39
CA GLY A 150 -1.18 -3.21 6.97
C GLY A 150 0.29 -3.46 6.60
N VAL A 151 0.85 -2.88 5.54
CA VAL A 151 0.29 -1.87 4.64
C VAL A 151 0.03 -2.45 3.25
N LYS A 152 1.06 -2.94 2.53
CA LYS A 152 0.88 -3.48 1.19
C LYS A 152 2.06 -4.34 0.72
N THR A 153 1.73 -5.43 0.03
CA THR A 153 2.66 -6.33 -0.68
C THR A 153 2.89 -5.87 -2.13
N GLY A 154 3.99 -6.29 -2.74
CA GLY A 154 4.25 -6.12 -4.17
C GLY A 154 5.22 -7.17 -4.68
N TRP A 155 4.99 -7.68 -5.89
CA TRP A 155 5.87 -8.66 -6.52
C TRP A 155 5.86 -8.53 -8.04
N THR A 156 7.04 -8.55 -8.63
CA THR A 156 7.25 -8.81 -10.06
C THR A 156 8.52 -9.65 -10.21
N THR A 157 8.72 -10.27 -11.37
CA THR A 157 9.95 -11.05 -11.64
C THR A 157 11.23 -10.23 -11.45
N GLN A 158 11.20 -8.94 -11.80
CA GLN A 158 12.36 -8.06 -11.68
C GLN A 158 12.48 -7.46 -10.26
N ALA A 159 11.37 -7.07 -9.64
CA ALA A 159 11.40 -6.39 -8.35
C ALA A 159 11.60 -7.35 -7.17
N GLY A 160 11.38 -8.66 -7.36
CA GLY A 160 11.32 -9.61 -6.25
C GLY A 160 10.14 -9.29 -5.31
N PHE A 161 10.16 -9.86 -4.10
CA PHE A 161 9.15 -9.53 -3.08
C PHE A 161 9.42 -8.20 -2.41
N ASN A 162 8.39 -7.39 -2.30
CA ASN A 162 8.41 -6.11 -1.62
C ASN A 162 7.26 -6.06 -0.62
N LEU A 163 7.51 -5.53 0.56
CA LEU A 163 6.50 -5.42 1.60
C LEU A 163 6.72 -4.13 2.38
N VAL A 164 5.68 -3.30 2.43
CA VAL A 164 5.57 -2.24 3.43
C VAL A 164 4.60 -2.74 4.50
N PHE A 165 5.05 -2.80 5.75
CA PHE A 165 4.26 -3.33 6.86
C PHE A 165 4.28 -2.39 8.04
N ALA A 166 3.19 -2.39 8.80
CA ALA A 166 3.13 -1.66 10.06
C ALA A 166 2.43 -2.51 11.12
N ALA A 167 2.87 -2.38 12.37
CA ALA A 167 2.26 -3.07 13.50
C ALA A 167 2.19 -2.14 14.72
N THR A 168 1.16 -2.32 15.55
CA THR A 168 0.99 -1.59 16.80
C THR A 168 0.92 -2.55 17.98
N ARG A 169 1.86 -2.43 18.93
CA ARG A 169 1.90 -3.24 20.16
C ARG A 169 1.99 -2.33 21.38
N ASN A 170 1.52 -2.82 22.53
CA ASN A 170 1.72 -2.15 23.80
C ASN A 170 3.12 -2.46 24.34
N VAL A 171 3.91 -1.44 24.61
CA VAL A 171 5.23 -1.52 25.27
C VAL A 171 5.17 -0.64 26.51
N ASP A 172 5.38 -1.22 27.69
CA ASP A 172 5.28 -0.55 29.00
C ASP A 172 3.98 0.27 29.16
N GLY A 173 2.84 -0.32 28.77
CA GLY A 173 1.52 0.28 28.88
C GLY A 173 1.22 1.38 27.84
N LYS A 174 2.10 1.62 26.86
CA LYS A 174 1.91 2.61 25.80
C LYS A 174 1.80 1.93 24.42
N PRO A 175 0.86 2.35 23.56
CA PRO A 175 0.82 1.87 22.19
C PRO A 175 2.02 2.43 21.41
N VAL A 176 2.75 1.54 20.76
CA VAL A 176 3.88 1.86 19.88
C VAL A 176 3.56 1.29 18.51
N THR A 177 3.67 2.13 17.48
CA THR A 177 3.57 1.69 16.08
C THR A 177 4.96 1.65 15.46
N LEU A 178 5.30 0.53 14.82
CA LEU A 178 6.48 0.40 13.97
C LEU A 178 6.06 0.26 12.52
N LEU A 179 6.81 0.89 11.64
CA LEU A 179 6.70 0.81 10.18
C LEU A 179 8.01 0.22 9.64
N GLY A 180 7.91 -0.73 8.73
CA GLY A 180 9.07 -1.35 8.09
C GLY A 180 8.85 -1.55 6.60
N VAL A 181 9.96 -1.64 5.87
CA VAL A 181 9.98 -1.87 4.42
C VAL A 181 11.01 -2.95 4.10
N ILE A 182 10.60 -3.96 3.36
CA ILE A 182 11.47 -4.97 2.73
C ILE A 182 11.40 -4.75 1.23
N LEU A 183 12.56 -4.66 0.58
CA LEU A 183 12.67 -4.61 -0.88
C LEU A 183 13.51 -5.78 -1.39
N HIS A 184 13.15 -6.28 -2.57
CA HIS A 184 13.88 -7.33 -3.27
C HIS A 184 14.14 -8.58 -2.41
N GLY A 185 13.13 -9.02 -1.65
CA GLY A 185 13.18 -10.28 -0.91
C GLY A 185 13.41 -11.46 -1.85
N GLN A 186 14.51 -12.18 -1.62
CA GLN A 186 14.92 -13.33 -2.43
C GLN A 186 14.50 -14.63 -1.71
N HIS A 187 13.74 -15.47 -2.42
CA HIS A 187 13.34 -16.85 -2.08
C HIS A 187 12.16 -17.08 -1.12
N GLY A 188 11.06 -17.59 -1.72
CA GLY A 188 9.94 -18.38 -1.18
C GLY A 188 8.61 -17.61 -1.17
N PHE A 189 7.50 -18.30 -0.87
CA PHE A 189 6.18 -17.67 -0.65
C PHE A 189 5.55 -18.28 0.63
N PRO A 190 5.32 -17.54 1.74
CA PRO A 190 5.67 -16.14 2.03
C PRO A 190 6.78 -15.99 3.12
N PRO A 191 8.07 -16.07 2.77
CA PRO A 191 9.23 -15.77 3.61
C PRO A 191 9.31 -14.32 4.01
N GLU A 192 8.70 -13.40 3.26
CA GLU A 192 8.61 -11.99 3.62
C GLU A 192 7.88 -11.79 4.95
N ASN A 193 6.93 -12.67 5.30
CA ASN A 193 6.29 -12.60 6.61
C ASN A 193 7.27 -12.94 7.73
N GLN A 194 8.15 -13.93 7.53
CA GLN A 194 9.12 -14.33 8.54
C GLN A 194 10.13 -13.20 8.79
N ASP A 195 10.60 -12.55 7.73
CA ASP A 195 11.53 -11.44 7.87
C ASP A 195 10.83 -10.20 8.46
N ALA A 196 9.59 -9.91 8.07
CA ALA A 196 8.80 -8.86 8.68
C ALA A 196 8.57 -9.13 10.18
N GLU A 197 8.22 -10.36 10.57
CA GLU A 197 8.07 -10.74 11.98
C GLU A 197 9.38 -10.60 12.75
N LYS A 198 10.52 -11.03 12.20
CA LYS A 198 11.84 -10.84 12.82
C LYS A 198 12.14 -9.35 13.02
N ILE A 199 11.90 -8.51 12.00
CA ILE A 199 12.13 -7.06 12.07
C ILE A 199 11.21 -6.43 13.12
N LEU A 200 9.93 -6.77 13.14
CA LEU A 200 8.96 -6.28 14.13
C LEU A 200 9.37 -6.68 15.55
N ASN A 201 9.67 -7.96 15.77
CA ASN A 201 10.08 -8.48 17.07
C ASN A 201 11.36 -7.81 17.57
N TRP A 202 12.36 -7.67 16.70
CA TRP A 202 13.57 -6.92 17.02
C TRP A 202 13.28 -5.46 17.33
N GLY A 203 12.49 -4.77 16.51
CA GLY A 203 12.17 -3.35 16.67
C GLY A 203 11.43 -3.07 17.97
N PHE A 204 10.41 -3.86 18.31
CA PHE A 204 9.68 -3.70 19.57
C PHE A 204 10.56 -3.99 20.79
N HIS A 205 11.46 -4.98 20.70
CA HIS A 205 12.44 -5.22 21.74
C HIS A 205 13.40 -4.02 21.94
N GLN A 206 13.87 -3.39 20.85
CA GLN A 206 14.70 -2.18 20.96
C GLN A 206 13.95 -1.00 21.60
N VAL A 207 12.66 -0.83 21.27
CA VAL A 207 11.83 0.21 21.90
C VAL A 207 11.70 -0.04 23.39
N ALA A 208 11.42 -1.27 23.81
CA ALA A 208 11.33 -1.64 25.23
C ALA A 208 12.63 -1.35 25.99
N LEU A 209 13.79 -1.73 25.42
CA LEU A 209 15.09 -1.44 26.02
C LEU A 209 15.32 0.07 26.17
N LYS A 210 14.94 0.87 25.18
CA LYS A 210 15.08 2.33 25.23
C LYS A 210 14.17 2.96 26.28
N MET A 211 12.93 2.50 26.39
CA MET A 211 11.96 2.99 27.39
C MET A 211 12.40 2.65 28.82
N ASN A 212 12.88 1.42 29.05
CA ASN A 212 13.39 1.00 30.36
C ASN A 212 14.58 1.84 30.83
N ARG A 213 15.53 2.16 29.93
CA ARG A 213 16.67 3.03 30.28
C ARG A 213 16.23 4.43 30.70
N LEU A 214 15.22 4.99 30.02
CA LEU A 214 14.69 6.33 30.37
C LEU A 214 13.99 6.33 31.73
N SER A 215 13.28 5.25 32.07
CA SER A 215 12.60 5.12 33.37
C SER A 215 13.55 4.96 34.55
N GLN A 216 14.79 4.49 34.33
CA GLN A 216 15.82 4.35 35.37
C GLN A 216 16.66 5.62 35.62
N MET A 217 16.49 6.66 34.79
CA MET A 217 17.18 7.95 34.91
C MET A 217 16.38 8.99 35.70
N HIS A 218 15.18 8.63 36.18
CA HIS A 218 14.28 9.44 37.00
C HIS A 218 13.99 8.74 38.33
#